data_AF-A0A352RHC2-F1
#
_entry.id   AF-A0A352RHC2-F1
#
_cell.length_a   1.000
_cell.length_b   1.000
_cell.length_c   1.000
_cell.angle_alpha   90.00
_cell.angle_beta   90.00
_cell.angle_gamma   90.00
#
_symmetry.space_group_name_H-M   'P 1'
#
loop_
_entity.id
_entity.type
_entity.pdbx_description
1 polymer ?
#
loop_
_entity_poly.entity_id
_entity_poly.type
_entity_poly.pdbx_seq_one_letter_code
_entity_poly.pdbx_strand_id
1 'polypeptide(L)'
;MFFCLHSRGYFGPAKQWPLEHFRTLATLLHNVIGDPILILCTEADVKSGAEISLGLDFVQNYCGQTSLSELLAILAKAKLLVGNDSGSMHLMSAF
;
A
#
# COMPACT_ATOMS: atom_id res chain seq x y z
N MET A 1 -12.04 2.95 -1.20
CA MET A 1 -10.90 2.17 -1.73
C MET A 1 -9.64 2.79 -1.17
N PHE A 2 -8.95 2.05 -0.32
CA PHE A 2 -7.83 2.52 0.50
C PHE A 2 -6.57 1.81 0.05
N PHE A 3 -5.47 2.55 -0.03
CA PHE A 3 -4.24 2.05 -0.62
C PHE A 3 -3.11 2.07 0.40
N CYS A 4 -2.37 0.97 0.46
CA CYS A 4 -1.18 0.82 1.26
C CYS A 4 0.05 0.73 0.34
N LEU A 5 0.87 1.77 0.35
CA LEU A 5 2.18 1.81 -0.31
C LEU A 5 3.25 1.32 0.67
N HIS A 6 3.57 0.03 0.61
CA HIS A 6 4.83 -0.46 1.18
C HIS A 6 5.94 -0.18 0.16
N SER A 7 6.65 0.94 0.32
CA SER A 7 7.93 1.13 -0.37
C SER A 7 9.03 0.96 0.66
N ARG A 8 10.03 0.14 0.31
CA ARG A 8 11.27 0.10 1.07
C ARG A 8 11.88 1.50 1.10
N GLY A 9 12.03 2.06 2.30
CA GLY A 9 12.85 3.24 2.52
C GLY A 9 14.22 3.09 1.87
N TYR A 10 14.60 4.02 0.99
CA TYR A 10 15.95 4.13 0.42
C TYR A 10 17.05 4.20 1.51
N PHE A 11 16.66 4.60 2.73
CA PHE A 11 17.51 4.73 3.92
C PHE A 11 17.55 3.48 4.82
N GLY A 12 17.04 2.33 4.36
CA GLY A 12 17.11 1.06 5.09
C GLY A 12 15.87 0.73 5.95
N PRO A 13 15.87 -0.45 6.61
CA PRO A 13 14.70 -1.00 7.31
C PRO A 13 14.24 -0.18 8.52
N ALA A 14 15.10 0.70 9.06
CA ALA A 14 14.79 1.52 10.24
C ALA A 14 13.67 2.55 10.02
N LYS A 15 13.35 2.91 8.76
CA LYS A 15 12.25 3.84 8.43
C LYS A 15 10.98 3.14 7.92
N GLN A 16 10.90 1.81 8.03
CA GLN A 16 9.73 1.06 7.59
C GLN A 16 8.80 0.82 8.78
N TRP A 17 7.52 1.16 8.62
CA TRP A 17 6.52 0.71 9.57
C TRP A 17 6.43 -0.83 9.54
N PRO A 18 6.37 -1.51 10.70
CA PRO A 18 6.17 -2.95 10.77
C PRO A 18 4.98 -3.43 9.93
N LEU A 19 5.12 -4.58 9.26
CA LEU A 19 4.06 -5.16 8.41
C LEU A 19 2.77 -5.44 9.20
N GLU A 20 2.91 -5.82 10.47
CA GLU A 20 1.80 -6.00 11.42
C GLU A 20 0.96 -4.72 11.63
N HIS A 21 1.58 -3.54 11.58
CA HIS A 21 0.85 -2.28 11.75
C HIS A 21 0.03 -1.95 10.51
N PHE A 22 0.56 -2.23 9.32
CA PHE A 22 -0.22 -2.15 8.08
C PHE A 22 -1.40 -3.12 8.06
N ARG A 23 -1.22 -4.36 8.53
CA ARG A 23 -2.31 -5.34 8.70
C ARG A 23 -3.40 -4.83 9.64
N THR A 24 -2.98 -4.34 10.81
CA THR A 24 -3.88 -3.79 11.81
C THR A 24 -4.67 -2.61 11.25
N LEU A 25 -3.98 -1.68 10.58
CA LEU A 25 -4.60 -0.52 9.96
C LEU A 25 -5.59 -0.90 8.85
N ALA A 26 -5.22 -1.83 7.96
CA ALA A 26 -6.11 -2.33 6.91
C ALA A 26 -7.40 -2.91 7.51
N THR A 27 -7.28 -3.67 8.60
CA THR A 27 -8.43 -4.25 9.32
C THR A 27 -9.30 -3.16 9.96
N LEU A 28 -8.70 -2.19 10.64
CA LEU A 28 -9.43 -1.07 11.26
C LEU A 28 -10.18 -0.24 10.20
N LEU A 29 -9.52 0.11 9.10
CA LEU A 29 -10.12 0.86 8.01
C LEU A 29 -11.28 0.08 7.37
N HIS A 30 -11.09 -1.22 7.13
CA HIS A 30 -12.15 -2.06 6.60
C HIS A 30 -13.35 -2.14 7.56
N ASN A 31 -13.13 -2.29 8.86
CA ASN A 31 -14.21 -2.35 9.85
C ASN A 31 -15.01 -1.04 9.97
N VAL A 32 -14.35 0.12 9.79
CA VAL A 32 -15.01 1.42 9.89
C VAL A 32 -15.74 1.79 8.60
N ILE A 33 -15.16 1.45 7.44
CA ILE A 33 -15.58 2.01 6.14
C ILE A 33 -16.26 0.96 5.25
N GLY A 34 -15.96 -0.33 5.45
CA GLY A 34 -16.49 -1.45 4.67
C GLY A 34 -15.88 -1.59 3.26
N ASP A 35 -15.00 -0.68 2.86
CA ASP A 35 -14.38 -0.69 1.54
C ASP A 35 -13.23 -1.73 1.46
N PRO A 36 -12.94 -2.28 0.26
CA PRO A 36 -11.75 -3.09 0.04
C PRO A 36 -10.46 -2.26 0.13
N ILE A 37 -9.39 -2.94 0.54
CA ILE A 37 -8.04 -2.40 0.68
C ILE A 37 -7.16 -2.96 -0.44
N LEU A 38 -6.30 -2.14 -1.01
CA LEU A 38 -5.33 -2.58 -2.01
C LEU A 38 -3.92 -2.22 -1.61
N ILE A 39 -3.01 -3.13 -1.91
CA ILE A 39 -1.59 -2.95 -1.68
C ILE A 39 -0.95 -2.72 -3.05
N LEU A 40 -0.34 -1.55 -3.21
CA LEU A 40 0.33 -1.14 -4.43
C LEU A 40 1.79 -0.95 -4.11
N CYS A 41 2.67 -1.77 -4.67
CA CYS A 41 4.11 -1.65 -4.45
C CYS A 41 4.89 -2.17 -5.65
N THR A 42 6.22 -2.10 -5.58
CA THR A 42 7.08 -2.65 -6.62
C THR A 42 7.16 -4.18 -6.53
N GLU A 43 7.75 -4.82 -7.54
CA GLU A 43 8.00 -6.26 -7.54
C GLU A 43 8.87 -6.72 -6.36
N ALA A 44 9.80 -5.87 -5.90
CA ALA A 44 10.65 -6.16 -4.75
C ALA A 44 9.89 -6.30 -3.42
N ASP A 45 8.66 -5.79 -3.36
CA ASP A 45 7.82 -5.73 -2.16
C ASP A 45 6.73 -6.81 -2.14
N VAL A 46 6.67 -7.70 -3.15
CA VAL A 46 5.62 -8.73 -3.27
C VAL A 46 5.50 -9.59 -2.02
N LYS A 47 6.63 -9.95 -1.39
CA LYS A 47 6.65 -10.73 -0.14
C LYS A 47 6.00 -9.97 1.02
N SER A 48 6.32 -8.69 1.17
CA SER A 48 5.71 -7.82 2.18
C SER A 48 4.21 -7.67 1.96
N GLY A 49 3.79 -7.44 0.70
CA GLY A 49 2.37 -7.36 0.35
C GLY A 49 1.61 -8.65 0.64
N ALA A 50 2.20 -9.80 0.35
CA ALA A 50 1.62 -11.10 0.66
C ALA A 50 1.47 -11.32 2.17
N GLU A 51 2.48 -10.92 2.96
CA GLU A 51 2.40 -10.97 4.42
C GLU A 51 1.30 -10.06 4.95
N ILE A 52 1.11 -8.85 4.38
CA ILE A 52 0.03 -7.95 4.79
C ILE A 52 -1.35 -8.49 4.39
N SER A 53 -1.50 -9.15 3.23
CA SER A 53 -2.80 -9.66 2.77
C SER A 53 -3.17 -11.03 3.34
N LEU A 54 -2.24 -11.76 3.94
CA LEU A 54 -2.45 -13.14 4.39
C LEU A 54 -3.67 -13.27 5.31
N GLY A 55 -4.67 -14.06 4.92
CA GLY A 55 -5.89 -14.28 5.72
C GLY A 55 -6.83 -13.07 5.81
N LEU A 56 -6.68 -12.06 4.93
CA LEU A 56 -7.59 -10.92 4.83
C LEU A 56 -8.20 -10.88 3.42
N ASP A 57 -9.39 -11.44 3.23
CA ASP A 57 -10.04 -11.55 1.90
C ASP A 57 -10.43 -10.20 1.28
N PHE A 58 -10.52 -9.16 2.10
CA PHE A 58 -10.81 -7.78 1.69
C PHE A 58 -9.55 -7.00 1.26
N VAL A 59 -8.37 -7.63 1.30
CA VAL A 59 -7.08 -7.01 0.92
C VAL A 59 -6.57 -7.63 -0.37
N GLN A 60 -6.41 -6.81 -1.41
CA GLN A 60 -5.88 -7.24 -2.71
C GLN A 60 -4.45 -6.76 -2.90
N ASN A 61 -3.55 -7.71 -3.17
CA ASN A 61 -2.14 -7.43 -3.39
C ASN A 61 -1.84 -7.26 -4.89
N TYR A 62 -1.50 -6.04 -5.29
CA TYR A 62 -1.08 -5.67 -6.65
C TYR A 62 0.40 -5.28 -6.72
N CYS A 63 1.21 -5.66 -5.74
CA CYS A 63 2.66 -5.45 -5.78
C CYS A 63 3.26 -6.05 -7.06
N GLY A 64 4.01 -5.25 -7.82
CA GLY A 64 4.64 -5.66 -9.08
C GLY A 64 3.67 -5.92 -10.24
N GLN A 65 2.36 -5.71 -10.06
CA GLN A 65 1.33 -6.01 -11.07
C GLN A 65 0.74 -4.76 -11.73
N THR A 66 1.23 -3.57 -11.38
CA THR A 66 0.75 -2.30 -11.93
C THR A 66 1.86 -1.56 -12.64
N SER A 67 1.60 -1.12 -13.86
CA SER A 67 2.42 -0.10 -14.53
C SER A 67 2.27 1.28 -13.86
N LEU A 68 3.18 2.21 -14.15
CA LEU A 68 3.10 3.58 -13.61
C LEU A 68 1.77 4.27 -13.98
N SER A 69 1.30 4.09 -15.21
CA SER A 69 0.04 4.67 -15.68
C SER A 69 -1.17 4.10 -14.94
N GLU A 70 -1.19 2.78 -14.70
CA GLU A 70 -2.25 2.14 -13.92
C GLU A 70 -2.21 2.57 -12.46
N LEU A 71 -1.02 2.64 -11.87
CA LEU A 71 -0.82 3.17 -10.53
C LEU A 71 -1.43 4.57 -10.41
N LEU A 72 -1.11 5.49 -11.32
CA LEU A 72 -1.67 6.84 -11.33
C LEU A 72 -3.21 6.84 -11.49
N ALA A 73 -3.76 6.02 -12.39
CA ALA A 73 -5.20 5.92 -12.59
C ALA A 73 -5.93 5.37 -11.35
N ILE A 74 -5.30 4.44 -10.63
CA ILE A 74 -5.80 3.88 -9.38
C ILE A 74 -5.73 4.93 -8.26
N LEU A 75 -4.60 5.63 -8.15
CA LEU A 75 -4.39 6.70 -7.16
C LEU A 75 -5.39 7.85 -7.35
N ALA A 76 -5.71 8.22 -8.60
CA ALA A 76 -6.71 9.25 -8.89
C ALA A 76 -8.13 8.92 -8.36
N LYS A 77 -8.41 7.65 -8.04
CA LYS A 77 -9.69 7.19 -7.47
C LYS A 77 -9.58 6.83 -5.99
N ALA A 78 -8.40 6.97 -5.39
CA ALA A 78 -8.16 6.65 -3.99
C ALA A 78 -8.89 7.62 -3.06
N LYS A 79 -9.54 7.07 -2.02
CA LYS A 79 -10.12 7.90 -0.95
C LYS A 79 -9.08 8.29 0.11
N LEU A 80 -8.09 7.41 0.30
CA LEU A 80 -7.00 7.59 1.23
C LEU A 80 -5.85 6.69 0.81
N LEU A 81 -4.66 7.16 1.15
CA LEU A 81 -3.42 6.50 0.83
C LEU A 81 -2.50 6.57 2.04
N VAL A 82 -1.92 5.43 2.38
CA VAL A 82 -1.03 5.27 3.52
C VAL A 82 0.25 4.63 3.01
N GLY A 83 1.40 5.21 3.32
CA GLY A 83 2.69 4.66 2.92
C GLY A 83 3.84 5.17 3.76
N ASN A 84 4.99 4.52 3.63
CA ASN A 84 6.23 5.01 4.23
C ASN A 84 6.77 6.21 3.44
N ASP A 85 7.56 7.06 4.09
CA ASP A 85 8.19 8.27 3.54
C ASP A 85 9.35 7.97 2.57
N SER A 86 9.11 7.18 1.53
CA SER A 86 10.14 6.65 0.67
C SER A 86 9.85 6.90 -0.80
N GLY A 87 10.23 8.09 -1.30
CA GLY A 87 10.38 8.43 -2.73
C GLY A 87 9.09 8.49 -3.56
N SER A 88 8.13 7.59 -3.35
CA SER A 88 6.80 7.62 -3.94
C SER A 88 6.05 8.89 -3.56
N MET A 89 6.29 9.47 -2.38
CA MET A 89 5.73 10.76 -1.96
C MET A 89 6.04 11.91 -2.96
N HIS A 90 7.17 11.86 -3.71
CA HIS A 90 7.46 12.86 -4.76
C HIS A 90 6.59 12.69 -6.01
N LEU A 91 6.17 11.47 -6.35
CA LEU A 91 5.17 11.24 -7.41
C LEU A 91 3.77 11.69 -6.96
N MET A 92 3.53 11.75 -5.65
CA MET A 92 2.22 12.05 -5.06
C MET A 92 2.01 13.53 -4.78
N SER A 93 3.06 14.30 -4.55
CA SER A 93 2.95 15.75 -4.41
C SER A 93 2.48 16.45 -5.71
N ALA A 94 2.35 15.72 -6.82
CA ALA A 94 1.86 16.22 -8.09
C ALA A 94 0.33 16.10 -8.27
N PHE A 95 -0.41 15.55 -7.29
CA PHE A 95 -1.86 15.40 -7.33
C PHE A 95 -2.54 15.84 -6.03
#